data_AF-A0A852PBP0-F1
#
_entry.id   AF-A0A852PBP0-F1
#
_cell.length_a   1.000
_cell.length_b   1.000
_cell.length_c   1.000
_cell.angle_alpha   90.00
_cell.angle_beta   90.00
_cell.angle_gamma   90.00
#
_symmetry.space_group_name_H-M   'P 1'
#
loop_
_entity.id
_entity.type
_entity.pdbx_description
1 polymer ?
#
loop_
_entity_poly.entity_id
_entity_poly.type
_entity_poly.pdbx_seq_one_letter_code
_entity_poly.pdbx_strand_id
1 'polypeptide(L)'
;TVGVCGTGSWLVRILSPPVVPPCPSPPNIRNGQHHSKGVKEFIPGMSVKYYCDLGYVLTGKTTVSCLPSGSWSIPYPRCEVLQCPPPPNIDKGNHSSQDVEVFTPGMVVNYSCDPGYSLLGEASIYCTPSGNWSLPLPQC
;
A
#
# COMPACT_ATOMS: atom_id res chain seq x y z
N THR A 1 32.70 36.10 -11.40
CA THR A 1 32.56 37.39 -12.11
C THR A 1 33.73 37.57 -13.04
N VAL A 2 33.54 37.38 -14.33
CA VAL A 2 34.46 37.88 -15.36
C VAL A 2 33.55 38.50 -16.43
N GLY A 3 33.60 39.81 -16.55
CA GLY A 3 32.71 40.61 -17.40
C GLY A 3 33.32 40.87 -18.78
N VAL A 4 32.45 41.01 -19.78
CA VAL A 4 32.82 41.57 -21.08
C VAL A 4 31.90 42.77 -21.31
N CYS A 5 32.50 43.96 -21.46
CA CYS A 5 31.80 45.21 -21.71
C CYS A 5 31.87 45.51 -23.21
N GLY A 6 30.71 45.59 -23.87
CA GLY A 6 30.60 45.93 -25.29
C GLY A 6 29.18 46.40 -25.61
N THR A 7 29.04 47.72 -25.75
CA THR A 7 28.01 48.48 -26.49
C THR A 7 26.65 47.81 -26.77
N GLY A 8 25.60 48.29 -26.11
CA GLY A 8 24.24 48.30 -26.67
C GLY A 8 23.34 47.12 -26.27
N SER A 9 22.40 47.42 -25.36
CA SER A 9 21.23 46.62 -24.98
C SER A 9 21.55 45.23 -24.40
N TRP A 10 21.44 45.11 -23.07
CA TRP A 10 21.29 43.82 -22.41
C TRP A 10 19.98 43.19 -22.90
N LEU A 11 20.03 42.42 -23.99
CA LEU A 11 18.99 41.43 -24.24
C LEU A 11 19.14 40.40 -23.12
N VAL A 12 18.38 40.61 -22.04
CA VAL A 12 18.07 39.56 -21.09
C VAL A 12 17.51 38.44 -21.94
N ARG A 13 18.30 37.39 -22.17
CA ARG A 13 17.75 36.13 -22.64
C ARG A 13 16.88 35.65 -21.49
N ILE A 14 15.61 36.05 -21.50
CA ILE A 14 14.58 35.40 -20.71
C ILE A 14 14.59 33.98 -21.26
N LEU A 15 15.35 33.09 -20.61
CA LEU A 15 15.21 31.67 -20.83
C LEU A 15 13.74 31.42 -20.57
N SER A 16 12.97 31.20 -21.65
CA SER A 16 11.56 30.88 -21.53
C SER A 16 11.46 29.74 -20.52
N PRO A 17 10.65 29.86 -19.46
CA PRO A 17 10.56 28.82 -18.46
C PRO A 17 10.29 27.49 -19.18
N PRO A 18 10.99 26.40 -18.82
CA PRO A 18 10.80 25.13 -19.49
C PRO A 18 9.31 24.78 -19.39
N VAL A 19 8.65 24.68 -20.54
CA VAL A 19 7.24 24.28 -20.61
C VAL A 19 7.20 22.82 -20.18
N VAL A 20 6.80 22.59 -18.94
CA VAL A 20 6.70 21.24 -18.40
C VAL A 20 5.38 20.61 -18.87
N PRO A 21 5.43 19.42 -19.50
CA PRO A 21 4.22 18.77 -19.96
C PRO A 21 3.37 18.32 -18.76
N PRO A 22 2.03 18.43 -18.84
CA PRO A 22 1.14 17.86 -17.84
C PRO A 22 1.16 16.33 -17.92
N CYS A 23 0.90 15.68 -16.79
CA CYS A 23 0.71 14.23 -16.74
C CYS A 23 -0.66 13.83 -17.32
N PRO A 24 -0.76 12.64 -17.93
CA PRO A 24 -2.05 12.07 -18.31
C PRO A 24 -2.88 11.75 -17.05
N SER A 25 -4.13 11.35 -17.25
CA SER A 25 -4.96 10.82 -16.15
C SER A 25 -4.20 9.72 -15.37
N PRO A 26 -4.32 9.69 -14.02
CA PRO A 26 -3.67 8.67 -13.21
C PRO A 26 -4.08 7.27 -13.67
N PRO A 27 -3.15 6.31 -13.69
CA PRO A 27 -3.48 4.94 -14.09
C PRO A 27 -4.39 4.28 -13.05
N ASN A 28 -5.30 3.43 -13.52
CA ASN A 28 -6.09 2.59 -12.62
C ASN A 28 -5.23 1.43 -12.11
N ILE A 29 -5.34 1.13 -10.82
CA ILE A 29 -4.72 -0.05 -10.20
C ILE A 29 -5.78 -1.13 -9.97
N ARG A 30 -5.37 -2.40 -9.98
CA ARG A 30 -6.29 -3.51 -9.71
C ARG A 30 -6.76 -3.46 -8.25
N ASN A 31 -8.05 -3.68 -8.02
CA ASN A 31 -8.69 -3.64 -6.69
C ASN A 31 -8.47 -2.33 -5.93
N GLY A 32 -8.33 -1.21 -6.65
CA GLY A 32 -8.15 0.10 -6.05
C GLY A 32 -8.67 1.24 -6.90
N GLN A 33 -8.85 2.38 -6.24
CA GLN A 33 -9.49 3.58 -6.76
C GLN A 33 -8.71 4.83 -6.37
N HIS A 34 -8.92 5.92 -7.08
CA HIS A 34 -8.38 7.22 -6.75
C HIS A 34 -9.45 8.31 -6.94
N HIS A 35 -9.44 9.33 -6.08
CA HIS A 35 -10.42 10.41 -6.11
C HIS A 35 -9.91 11.59 -6.95
N SER A 36 -9.57 11.34 -8.22
CA SER A 36 -9.16 12.42 -9.15
C SER A 36 -10.16 12.62 -10.29
N LYS A 37 -11.37 12.06 -10.17
CA LYS A 37 -12.47 12.29 -11.10
C LYS A 37 -12.86 13.76 -11.03
N GLY A 38 -12.61 14.52 -12.09
CA GLY A 38 -12.91 15.97 -12.16
C GLY A 38 -11.68 16.86 -12.32
N VAL A 39 -10.47 16.33 -12.11
CA VAL A 39 -9.23 17.05 -12.44
C VAL A 39 -8.94 16.86 -13.93
N LYS A 40 -8.96 17.95 -14.70
CA LYS A 40 -8.73 17.94 -16.16
C LYS A 40 -7.25 17.96 -16.53
N GLU A 41 -6.40 18.49 -15.66
CA GLU A 41 -4.97 18.68 -15.92
C GLU A 41 -4.15 18.40 -14.66
N PHE A 42 -3.07 17.64 -14.82
CA PHE A 42 -2.15 17.27 -13.74
C PHE A 42 -0.79 17.90 -14.00
N ILE A 43 -0.47 18.97 -13.30
CA ILE A 43 0.83 19.63 -13.44
C ILE A 43 1.90 18.92 -12.59
N PRO A 44 3.19 18.98 -12.99
CA PRO A 44 4.27 18.44 -12.19
C PRO A 44 4.28 18.95 -10.74
N GLY A 45 4.49 18.03 -9.80
CA GLY A 45 4.37 18.29 -8.36
C GLY A 45 3.03 17.90 -7.76
N MET A 46 1.96 17.79 -8.55
CA MET A 46 0.68 17.24 -8.06
C MET A 46 0.85 15.77 -7.69
N SER A 47 0.13 15.33 -6.65
CA SER A 47 0.13 13.94 -6.22
C SER A 47 -1.30 13.42 -6.07
N VAL A 48 -1.49 12.15 -6.46
CA VAL A 48 -2.77 11.46 -6.37
C VAL A 48 -2.63 10.32 -5.38
N LYS A 49 -3.55 10.27 -4.41
CA LYS A 49 -3.64 9.19 -3.43
C LYS A 49 -4.58 8.10 -3.93
N TYR A 50 -4.13 6.87 -3.80
CA TYR A 50 -4.94 5.69 -4.07
C TYR A 50 -5.56 5.15 -2.80
N TYR A 51 -6.60 4.36 -2.98
CA TYR A 51 -7.37 3.66 -1.97
C TYR A 51 -7.66 2.26 -2.51
N CYS A 52 -7.69 1.24 -1.66
CA CYS A 52 -8.06 -0.10 -2.11
C CYS A 52 -9.55 -0.36 -1.90
N ASP A 53 -10.10 -1.27 -2.69
CA ASP A 53 -11.46 -1.77 -2.51
C ASP A 53 -11.56 -2.54 -1.17
N LEU A 54 -12.79 -2.76 -0.71
CA LEU A 54 -13.03 -3.49 0.55
C LEU A 54 -12.37 -4.88 0.53
N GLY A 55 -11.65 -5.21 1.61
CA GLY A 55 -10.91 -6.46 1.74
C GLY A 55 -9.49 -6.43 1.17
N TYR A 56 -9.02 -5.28 0.70
CA TYR A 56 -7.66 -5.08 0.20
C TYR A 56 -6.93 -3.96 0.96
N VAL A 57 -5.61 -4.07 1.08
CA VAL A 57 -4.73 -3.08 1.73
C VAL A 57 -3.69 -2.57 0.74
N LEU A 58 -3.34 -1.28 0.86
CA LEU A 58 -2.28 -0.67 0.07
C LEU A 58 -0.91 -1.14 0.55
N THR A 59 -0.15 -1.77 -0.34
CA THR A 59 1.25 -2.16 -0.12
C THR A 59 2.16 -1.23 -0.93
N GLY A 60 3.17 -0.66 -0.27
CA GLY A 60 4.15 0.26 -0.88
C GLY A 60 3.75 1.73 -0.80
N LYS A 61 4.11 2.53 -1.82
CA LYS A 61 3.84 3.98 -1.84
C LYS A 61 2.36 4.24 -2.13
N THR A 62 1.66 4.88 -1.19
CA THR A 62 0.21 5.14 -1.28
C THR A 62 -0.18 6.28 -2.22
N THR A 63 0.80 7.05 -2.68
CA THR A 63 0.63 8.21 -3.56
C THR A 63 1.55 8.14 -4.77
N VAL A 64 1.06 8.63 -5.90
CA VAL A 64 1.88 8.84 -7.10
C VAL A 64 1.97 10.33 -7.39
N SER A 65 3.14 10.78 -7.83
CA SER A 65 3.41 12.20 -8.08
C SER A 65 3.66 12.43 -9.57
N CYS A 66 3.14 13.52 -10.12
CA CYS A 66 3.43 13.93 -11.48
C CYS A 66 4.85 14.49 -11.56
N LEU A 67 5.70 13.88 -12.38
CA LEU A 67 7.11 14.27 -12.56
C LEU A 67 7.23 15.38 -13.60
N PRO A 68 8.32 16.19 -13.57
CA PRO A 68 8.61 17.20 -14.60
C PRO A 68 8.72 16.64 -16.02
N SER A 69 8.91 15.33 -16.16
CA SER A 69 8.89 14.61 -17.44
C SER A 69 7.48 14.40 -18.02
N GLY A 70 6.42 14.83 -17.33
CA GLY A 70 5.03 14.57 -17.74
C GLY A 70 4.60 13.13 -17.51
N SER A 71 5.30 12.40 -16.63
CA SER A 71 5.00 11.00 -16.30
C SER A 71 4.71 10.84 -14.81
N TRP A 72 3.88 9.86 -14.46
CA TRP A 72 3.62 9.52 -13.06
C TRP A 72 4.82 8.80 -12.43
N SER A 73 5.06 9.07 -11.15
CA SER A 73 6.12 8.41 -10.38
C SER A 73 5.86 6.91 -10.26
N ILE A 74 6.88 6.11 -10.57
CA ILE A 74 6.91 4.66 -10.32
C ILE A 74 7.71 4.35 -9.05
N PRO A 75 7.43 3.23 -8.35
CA PRO A 75 6.40 2.23 -8.64
C PRO A 75 4.99 2.68 -8.23
N TYR A 76 3.97 2.07 -8.85
CA TYR A 76 2.57 2.26 -8.48
C TYR A 76 2.20 1.50 -7.20
N PRO A 77 1.26 2.03 -6.38
CA PRO A 77 0.69 1.28 -5.27
C PRO A 77 0.08 -0.03 -5.72
N ARG A 78 0.15 -1.06 -4.86
CA ARG A 78 -0.52 -2.34 -5.07
C ARG A 78 -1.60 -2.52 -4.01
N CYS A 79 -2.73 -3.06 -4.41
CA CYS A 79 -3.79 -3.50 -3.50
C CYS A 79 -3.69 -5.00 -3.34
N GLU A 80 -3.23 -5.43 -2.18
CA GLU A 80 -3.09 -6.85 -1.84
C GLU A 80 -4.25 -7.26 -0.96
N VAL A 81 -4.65 -8.53 -1.07
CA VAL A 81 -5.73 -9.06 -0.23
C VAL A 81 -5.30 -8.88 1.21
N LEU A 82 -6.21 -8.38 2.05
CA LEU A 82 -5.97 -8.35 3.48
C LEU A 82 -5.82 -9.79 3.95
N GLN A 83 -4.63 -10.15 4.42
CA GLN A 83 -4.33 -11.49 4.88
C GLN A 83 -3.91 -11.41 6.35
N CYS A 84 -4.36 -12.39 7.15
CA CYS A 84 -3.79 -12.57 8.47
C CYS A 84 -2.36 -13.11 8.35
N PRO A 85 -1.47 -12.74 9.29
CA PRO A 85 -0.18 -13.40 9.37
C PRO A 85 -0.37 -14.89 9.65
N PRO A 86 0.68 -15.72 9.51
CA PRO A 86 0.65 -17.09 10.02
C PRO A 86 0.15 -17.11 11.48
N PRO A 87 -0.72 -18.05 11.86
CA PRO A 87 -1.21 -18.19 13.23
C PRO A 87 -0.06 -18.27 14.23
N PRO A 88 -0.16 -17.57 15.36
CA PRO A 88 0.87 -17.65 16.39
C PRO A 88 0.94 -19.06 16.98
N ASN A 89 2.15 -19.57 17.20
CA ASN A 89 2.33 -20.80 17.96
C ASN A 89 2.02 -20.55 19.45
N ILE A 90 1.44 -21.55 20.10
CA ILE A 90 1.20 -21.54 21.56
C ILE A 90 2.13 -22.55 22.23
N ASP A 91 2.49 -22.30 23.48
CA ASP A 91 3.28 -23.26 24.24
C ASP A 91 2.50 -24.56 24.42
N LYS A 92 3.18 -25.70 24.25
CA LYS A 92 2.61 -27.05 24.47
C LYS A 92 1.32 -27.32 23.68
N GLY A 93 1.18 -26.69 22.53
CA GLY A 93 0.08 -26.93 21.62
C GLY A 93 0.49 -26.76 20.16
N ASN A 94 -0.39 -27.25 19.30
CA ASN A 94 -0.28 -27.21 17.86
C ASN A 94 -1.57 -26.67 17.24
N HIS A 95 -1.56 -26.33 15.95
CA HIS A 95 -2.73 -25.82 15.24
C HIS A 95 -2.97 -26.51 13.89
N SER A 96 -4.21 -26.47 13.42
CA SER A 96 -4.68 -27.21 12.24
C SER A 96 -4.27 -26.63 10.88
N SER A 97 -3.42 -25.60 10.85
CA SER A 97 -3.11 -24.82 9.64
C SER A 97 -1.63 -24.80 9.28
N GLN A 98 -0.91 -25.88 9.62
CA GLN A 98 0.50 -26.05 9.24
C GLN A 98 0.73 -26.04 7.72
N ASP A 99 -0.27 -26.47 6.94
CA ASP A 99 -0.19 -26.57 5.47
C ASP A 99 -0.82 -25.37 4.73
N VAL A 100 -1.22 -24.32 5.45
CA VAL A 100 -1.92 -23.16 4.87
C VAL A 100 -0.98 -21.96 4.83
N GLU A 101 -0.68 -21.47 3.62
CA GLU A 101 0.20 -20.30 3.42
C GLU A 101 -0.56 -18.97 3.42
N VAL A 102 -1.85 -18.98 3.06
CA VAL A 102 -2.66 -17.77 2.87
C VAL A 102 -3.90 -17.79 3.76
N PHE A 103 -4.01 -16.78 4.63
CA PHE A 103 -5.12 -16.64 5.57
C PHE A 103 -5.97 -15.43 5.23
N THR A 104 -7.18 -15.64 4.73
CA THR A 104 -8.12 -14.54 4.44
C THR A 104 -9.09 -14.28 5.61
N PRO A 105 -9.62 -13.06 5.74
CA PRO A 105 -10.66 -12.73 6.72
C PRO A 105 -11.81 -13.75 6.70
N GLY A 106 -12.21 -14.19 7.89
CA GLY A 106 -13.23 -15.22 8.10
C GLY A 106 -12.71 -16.65 8.20
N MET A 107 -11.44 -16.92 7.87
CA MET A 107 -10.84 -18.24 8.10
C MET A 107 -10.67 -18.52 9.59
N VAL A 108 -10.84 -19.79 9.99
CA VAL A 108 -10.76 -20.25 11.38
C VAL A 108 -9.64 -21.26 11.51
N VAL A 109 -8.88 -21.18 12.59
CA VAL A 109 -7.78 -22.09 12.94
C VAL A 109 -8.07 -22.69 14.31
N ASN A 110 -8.01 -24.01 14.41
CA ASN A 110 -8.18 -24.74 15.66
C ASN A 110 -6.82 -25.12 16.25
N TYR A 111 -6.71 -24.97 17.57
CA TYR A 111 -5.57 -25.40 18.37
C TYR A 111 -5.89 -26.70 19.12
N SER A 112 -4.84 -27.48 19.35
CA SER A 112 -4.86 -28.72 20.10
C SER A 112 -3.64 -28.77 21.02
N CYS A 113 -3.83 -29.12 22.28
CA CYS A 113 -2.71 -29.26 23.22
C CYS A 113 -1.97 -30.58 23.06
N ASP A 114 -0.69 -30.57 23.40
CA ASP A 114 0.15 -31.76 23.48
C ASP A 114 -0.38 -32.74 24.54
N PRO A 115 -0.10 -34.06 24.41
CA PRO A 115 -0.51 -35.04 25.41
C PRO A 115 -0.05 -34.67 26.82
N GLY A 116 -1.00 -34.59 27.76
CA GLY A 116 -0.74 -34.23 29.16
C GLY A 116 -1.09 -32.79 29.54
N TYR A 117 -1.47 -31.95 28.56
CA TYR A 117 -1.94 -30.57 28.77
C TYR A 117 -3.44 -30.44 28.51
N SER A 118 -4.08 -29.44 29.13
CA SER A 118 -5.51 -29.16 28.98
C SER A 118 -5.72 -27.80 28.34
N LEU A 119 -6.65 -27.71 27.38
CA LEU A 119 -6.94 -26.45 26.70
C LEU A 119 -7.75 -25.51 27.60
N LEU A 120 -7.28 -24.27 27.73
CA LEU A 120 -7.91 -23.19 28.45
C LEU A 120 -8.36 -22.11 27.46
N GLY A 121 -9.65 -21.78 27.48
CA GLY A 121 -10.27 -20.79 26.60
C GLY A 121 -10.92 -21.39 25.36
N GLU A 122 -11.07 -20.58 24.31
CA GLU A 122 -11.62 -21.03 23.03
C GLU A 122 -10.53 -21.73 22.22
N ALA A 123 -10.81 -22.95 21.75
CA ALA A 123 -9.84 -23.72 20.96
C ALA A 123 -9.61 -23.14 19.56
N SER A 124 -10.48 -22.25 19.09
CA SER A 124 -10.42 -21.62 17.78
C SER A 124 -10.09 -20.14 17.85
N ILE A 125 -9.39 -19.67 16.82
CA ILE A 125 -9.27 -18.25 16.48
C ILE A 125 -9.70 -18.03 15.04
N TYR A 126 -10.17 -16.82 14.72
CA TYR A 126 -10.57 -16.46 13.36
C TYR A 126 -9.83 -15.22 12.86
N CYS A 127 -9.61 -15.16 11.55
CA CYS A 127 -8.99 -14.02 10.90
C CYS A 127 -10.01 -12.87 10.82
N THR A 128 -9.72 -11.75 11.47
CA THR A 128 -10.62 -10.59 11.50
C THR A 128 -10.62 -9.83 10.16
N PRO A 129 -11.66 -9.03 9.88
CA PRO A 129 -11.68 -8.11 8.73
C PRO A 129 -10.58 -7.03 8.75
N SER A 130 -9.81 -6.94 9.83
CA SER A 130 -8.67 -6.03 9.98
C SER A 130 -7.33 -6.73 9.68
N GLY A 131 -7.33 -7.99 9.25
CA GLY A 131 -6.11 -8.74 8.91
C GLY A 131 -5.31 -9.20 10.13
N ASN A 132 -5.96 -9.32 11.29
CA ASN A 132 -5.35 -9.82 12.51
C ASN A 132 -6.15 -11.01 13.05
N TRP A 133 -5.49 -11.91 13.77
CA TRP A 133 -6.18 -13.00 14.46
C TRP A 133 -7.00 -12.49 15.65
N SER A 134 -8.14 -13.11 15.90
CA SER A 134 -8.94 -12.84 17.10
C SER A 134 -8.16 -13.16 18.37
N LEU A 135 -8.39 -12.36 19.40
CA LEU A 135 -7.86 -12.57 20.75
C LEU A 135 -9.01 -12.84 21.72
N PRO A 136 -8.76 -13.55 22.84
CA PRO A 136 -7.48 -14.10 23.29
C PRO A 136 -7.05 -15.37 22.52
N LEU A 137 -5.76 -15.70 22.56
CA LEU A 137 -5.26 -17.00 22.08
C LEU A 137 -5.54 -18.10 23.11
N PRO A 138 -5.79 -19.36 22.68
CA PRO A 138 -5.88 -20.50 23.59
C PRO A 138 -4.57 -20.73 24.34
N GLN A 139 -4.70 -21.32 25.53
CA GLN A 139 -3.56 -21.75 26.34
C GLN A 139 -3.61 -23.25 26.60
N CYS A 140 -2.42 -23.85 26.62
CA CYS A 140 -2.12 -25.19 27.13
C CYS A 140 -1.08 -25.00 28.25
#